data_AF-A0ABD5XTH4-F1
#
_entry.id   AF-A0ABD5XTH4-F1
#
_cell.length_a   1.000
_cell.length_b   1.000
_cell.length_c   1.000
_cell.angle_alpha   90.00
_cell.angle_beta   90.00
_cell.angle_gamma   90.00
#
_symmetry.space_group_name_H-M   'P 1'
#
loop_
_entity.id
_entity.type
_entity.pdbx_description
1 polymer ?
#
loop_
_entity_poly.entity_id
_entity_poly.type
_entity_poly.pdbx_seq_one_letter_code
_entity_poly.pdbx_strand_id
1 'polypeptide(L)'
;MSAVGRNISLGLVALVLLTVAGVAGATVFYQDSAQQLRNQNDALRSENAQLAEQLNATRSQLAQTRQKLNETRARLDTRTQDVDQVAAELNRTKRQLNSTQAELARTRQQLRNARENITRLENRVEELKEQRDELREQVSSLRNRRDELETTVSDLRSRVDTLESDLSDAQSRIEEVESKLADRNARIDRLESNVTQLRNELDQKDSRVNELQTQVEELESEVDTLQSRVAERDSRIDTLEDDLGTLCSQPENQNKTTCEDY
;
A
#
# COMPACT_ATOMS: atom_id res chain seq x y z
N MET A 1 -7.47 -119.62 -158.37
CA MET A 1 -8.94 -119.39 -158.33
C MET A 1 -9.35 -119.29 -156.87
N SER A 2 -10.30 -118.50 -156.36
CA SER A 2 -11.18 -117.42 -156.82
C SER A 2 -12.01 -117.06 -155.56
N ALA A 3 -11.95 -115.83 -155.04
CA ALA A 3 -13.04 -114.81 -155.04
C ALA A 3 -14.23 -115.20 -154.11
N VAL A 4 -14.82 -114.39 -153.22
CA VAL A 4 -15.24 -112.97 -153.17
C VAL A 4 -15.61 -112.74 -151.68
N GLY A 5 -15.15 -111.73 -150.93
CA GLY A 5 -15.66 -110.35 -150.93
C GLY A 5 -16.90 -110.13 -150.02
N ARG A 6 -16.70 -109.29 -148.98
CA ARG A 6 -17.64 -108.37 -148.29
C ARG A 6 -18.31 -108.72 -146.94
N ASN A 7 -18.20 -107.70 -146.08
CA ASN A 7 -18.97 -107.32 -144.90
C ASN A 7 -18.60 -107.99 -143.57
N ILE A 8 -17.60 -107.40 -142.92
CA ILE A 8 -17.54 -107.30 -141.46
C ILE A 8 -18.96 -106.94 -140.98
N SER A 9 -19.62 -107.84 -140.27
CA SER A 9 -20.87 -107.53 -139.57
C SER A 9 -20.54 -106.44 -138.56
N LEU A 10 -21.09 -105.24 -138.80
CA LEU A 10 -21.06 -104.11 -137.87
C LEU A 10 -21.35 -104.54 -136.42
N GLY A 11 -22.12 -105.61 -136.20
CA GLY A 11 -22.47 -106.14 -134.88
C GLY A 11 -21.30 -106.75 -134.09
N LEU A 12 -20.35 -107.45 -134.72
CA LEU A 12 -19.23 -108.10 -133.99
C LEU A 12 -18.15 -107.08 -133.61
N VAL A 13 -17.88 -106.12 -134.49
CA VAL A 13 -17.04 -104.96 -134.16
C VAL A 13 -17.71 -104.08 -133.10
N ALA A 14 -19.04 -103.90 -133.16
CA ALA A 14 -19.77 -103.19 -132.12
C ALA A 14 -19.71 -103.88 -130.75
N LEU A 15 -19.67 -105.21 -130.68
CA LEU A 15 -19.66 -105.97 -129.42
C LEU A 15 -18.29 -105.98 -128.74
N VAL A 16 -17.20 -106.07 -129.52
CA VAL A 16 -15.83 -105.88 -129.00
C VAL A 16 -15.61 -104.43 -128.58
N LEU A 17 -16.12 -103.46 -129.35
CA LEU A 17 -16.10 -102.05 -128.95
C LEU A 17 -16.92 -101.80 -127.67
N LEU A 18 -18.07 -102.46 -127.49
CA LEU A 18 -18.90 -102.37 -126.28
C LEU A 18 -18.23 -102.98 -125.05
N THR A 19 -17.55 -104.11 -125.19
CA THR A 19 -16.86 -104.77 -124.07
C THR A 19 -15.57 -104.04 -123.70
N VAL A 20 -14.79 -103.57 -124.67
CA VAL A 20 -13.65 -102.69 -124.42
C VAL A 20 -14.10 -101.35 -123.83
N ALA A 21 -15.20 -100.77 -124.32
CA ALA A 21 -15.79 -99.56 -123.73
C ALA A 21 -16.38 -99.81 -122.33
N GLY A 22 -16.92 -100.99 -122.06
CA GLY A 22 -17.45 -101.38 -120.75
C GLY A 22 -16.34 -101.64 -119.72
N VAL A 23 -15.27 -102.34 -120.10
CA VAL A 23 -14.10 -102.55 -119.24
C VAL A 23 -13.34 -101.24 -119.03
N ALA A 24 -13.13 -100.44 -120.08
CA ALA A 24 -12.55 -99.10 -119.97
C ALA A 24 -13.43 -98.16 -119.14
N GLY A 25 -14.77 -98.24 -119.29
CA GLY A 25 -15.71 -97.47 -118.49
C GLY A 25 -15.71 -97.87 -117.02
N ALA A 26 -15.60 -99.18 -116.72
CA ALA A 26 -15.52 -99.69 -115.35
C ALA A 26 -14.17 -99.38 -114.69
N THR A 27 -13.03 -99.45 -115.41
CA THR A 27 -11.73 -99.01 -114.88
C THR A 27 -11.69 -97.50 -114.72
N VAL A 28 -12.21 -96.72 -115.66
CA VAL A 28 -12.32 -95.25 -115.51
C VAL A 28 -13.22 -94.91 -114.33
N PHE A 29 -14.35 -95.61 -114.14
CA PHE A 29 -15.23 -95.40 -112.99
C PHE A 29 -14.60 -95.83 -111.65
N TYR A 30 -13.87 -96.96 -111.61
CA TYR A 30 -13.12 -97.39 -110.41
C TYR A 30 -11.92 -96.48 -110.13
N GLN A 31 -11.27 -95.98 -111.17
CA GLN A 31 -10.14 -95.07 -111.06
C GLN A 31 -10.64 -93.68 -110.64
N ASP A 32 -11.80 -93.24 -111.12
CA ASP A 32 -12.51 -92.05 -110.67
C ASP A 32 -13.02 -92.21 -109.23
N SER A 33 -13.60 -93.37 -108.87
CA SER A 33 -14.04 -93.68 -107.51
C SER A 33 -12.87 -93.79 -106.54
N ALA A 34 -11.77 -94.45 -106.91
CA ALA A 34 -10.56 -94.53 -106.11
C ALA A 34 -9.84 -93.18 -106.01
N GLN A 35 -9.88 -92.37 -107.07
CA GLN A 35 -9.38 -90.99 -107.06
C GLN A 35 -10.24 -90.10 -106.18
N GLN A 36 -11.56 -90.24 -106.23
CA GLN A 36 -12.51 -89.52 -105.38
C GLN A 36 -12.31 -89.91 -103.91
N LEU A 37 -12.12 -91.20 -103.61
CA LEU A 37 -11.85 -91.69 -102.26
C LEU A 37 -10.47 -91.26 -101.74
N ARG A 38 -9.46 -91.17 -102.62
CA ARG A 38 -8.14 -90.59 -102.32
C ARG A 38 -8.25 -89.09 -102.05
N ASN A 39 -8.93 -88.35 -102.92
CA ASN A 39 -9.17 -86.92 -102.76
C ASN A 39 -9.94 -86.65 -101.45
N GLN A 40 -10.92 -87.49 -101.11
CA GLN A 40 -11.62 -87.42 -99.82
C GLN A 40 -10.71 -87.76 -98.64
N ASN A 41 -9.85 -88.78 -98.74
CA ASN A 41 -8.87 -89.09 -97.69
C ASN A 41 -7.85 -87.97 -97.50
N ASP A 42 -7.37 -87.36 -98.58
CA ASP A 42 -6.42 -86.25 -98.53
C ASP A 42 -7.09 -84.97 -98.01
N ALA A 43 -8.35 -84.73 -98.37
CA ALA A 43 -9.17 -83.66 -97.80
C ALA A 43 -9.40 -83.87 -96.29
N LEU A 44 -9.77 -85.08 -95.87
CA LEU A 44 -9.94 -85.42 -94.45
C LEU A 44 -8.62 -85.36 -93.68
N ARG A 45 -7.48 -85.71 -94.29
CA ARG A 45 -6.15 -85.55 -93.67
C ARG A 45 -5.79 -84.08 -93.50
N SER A 46 -6.09 -83.26 -94.51
CA SER A 46 -5.92 -81.80 -94.45
C SER A 46 -6.79 -81.18 -93.36
N GLU A 47 -8.07 -81.58 -93.29
CA GLU A 47 -9.02 -81.14 -92.27
C GLU A 47 -8.57 -81.57 -90.86
N ASN A 48 -8.12 -82.83 -90.69
CA ASN A 48 -7.58 -83.30 -89.42
C ASN A 48 -6.31 -82.54 -89.01
N ALA A 49 -5.44 -82.19 -89.96
CA ALA A 49 -4.25 -81.38 -89.69
C ALA A 49 -4.63 -79.96 -89.26
N GLN A 50 -5.60 -79.33 -89.93
CA GLN A 50 -6.14 -78.01 -89.56
C GLN A 50 -6.82 -78.03 -88.19
N LEU A 51 -7.64 -79.04 -87.90
CA LEU A 51 -8.27 -79.21 -86.60
C LEU A 51 -7.24 -79.44 -85.49
N ALA A 52 -6.17 -80.20 -85.75
CA ALA A 52 -5.07 -80.39 -84.80
C ALA A 52 -4.32 -79.08 -84.53
N GLU A 53 -4.08 -78.27 -85.57
CA GLU A 53 -3.46 -76.95 -85.44
C GLU A 53 -4.36 -75.99 -84.65
N GLN A 54 -5.64 -75.90 -84.98
CA GLN A 54 -6.62 -75.10 -84.25
C GLN A 54 -6.73 -75.55 -82.79
N LEU A 55 -6.80 -76.86 -82.52
CA LEU A 55 -6.84 -77.39 -81.17
C LEU A 55 -5.59 -77.02 -80.38
N ASN A 56 -4.40 -77.05 -80.99
CA ASN A 56 -3.16 -76.62 -80.36
C ASN A 56 -3.12 -75.10 -80.12
N ALA A 57 -3.60 -74.30 -81.08
CA ALA A 57 -3.72 -72.84 -80.93
C ALA A 57 -4.69 -72.46 -79.80
N THR A 58 -5.87 -73.09 -79.76
CA THR A 58 -6.86 -72.90 -78.68
C THR A 58 -6.33 -73.38 -77.33
N ARG A 59 -5.60 -74.51 -77.27
CA ARG A 59 -4.93 -74.96 -76.04
C ARG A 59 -3.90 -73.94 -75.53
N SER A 60 -3.10 -73.38 -76.44
CA SER A 60 -2.14 -72.33 -76.11
C SER A 60 -2.83 -71.06 -75.60
N GLN A 61 -3.87 -70.59 -76.29
CA GLN A 61 -4.68 -69.44 -75.85
C GLN A 61 -5.37 -69.67 -74.50
N LEU A 62 -5.89 -70.88 -74.26
CA LEU A 62 -6.48 -71.26 -72.98
C LEU A 62 -5.44 -71.25 -71.86
N ALA A 63 -4.23 -71.76 -72.11
CA ALA A 63 -3.13 -71.70 -71.15
C ALA A 63 -2.73 -70.25 -70.82
N GLN A 64 -2.57 -69.41 -71.83
CA GLN A 64 -2.28 -67.98 -71.66
C GLN A 64 -3.39 -67.24 -70.91
N THR A 65 -4.65 -67.56 -71.19
CA THR A 65 -5.81 -66.95 -70.52
C THR A 65 -5.88 -67.38 -69.06
N ARG A 66 -5.62 -68.65 -68.75
CA ARG A 66 -5.53 -69.16 -67.38
C ARG A 66 -4.41 -68.49 -66.60
N GLN A 67 -3.25 -68.28 -67.24
CA GLN A 67 -2.15 -67.55 -66.62
C GLN A 67 -2.56 -66.10 -66.30
N LYS A 68 -3.08 -65.36 -67.28
CA LYS A 68 -3.55 -63.98 -67.07
C LYS A 68 -4.65 -63.89 -66.00
N LEU A 69 -5.55 -64.87 -65.94
CA LEU A 69 -6.58 -64.94 -64.92
C LEU A 69 -5.98 -65.13 -63.53
N ASN A 70 -5.00 -66.01 -63.38
CA ASN A 70 -4.30 -66.23 -62.11
C ASN A 70 -3.50 -65.00 -61.67
N GLU A 71 -2.80 -64.34 -62.60
CA GLU A 71 -2.10 -63.08 -62.34
C GLU A 71 -3.07 -61.96 -61.93
N THR A 72 -4.22 -61.86 -62.59
CA THR A 72 -5.26 -60.88 -62.27
C THR A 72 -5.88 -61.15 -60.90
N ARG A 73 -6.12 -62.42 -60.55
CA ARG A 73 -6.60 -62.82 -59.22
C ARG A 73 -5.59 -62.43 -58.14
N ALA A 74 -4.32 -62.76 -58.33
CA ALA A 74 -3.27 -62.37 -57.38
C ALA A 74 -3.20 -60.85 -57.19
N ARG A 75 -3.30 -60.07 -58.28
CA ARG A 75 -3.36 -58.61 -58.21
C ARG A 75 -4.60 -58.09 -57.48
N LEU A 76 -5.75 -58.72 -57.70
CA LEU A 76 -7.00 -58.36 -57.02
C LEU A 76 -6.88 -58.62 -55.52
N ASP A 77 -6.33 -59.77 -55.13
CA ASP A 77 -6.11 -60.13 -53.72
C ASP A 77 -5.17 -59.11 -53.04
N THR A 78 -4.05 -58.75 -53.70
CA THR A 78 -3.16 -57.70 -53.19
C THR A 78 -3.87 -56.35 -53.07
N ARG A 79 -4.66 -55.95 -54.06
CA ARG A 79 -5.38 -54.67 -54.01
C ARG A 79 -6.46 -54.65 -52.94
N THR A 80 -7.14 -55.76 -52.68
CA THR A 80 -8.07 -55.88 -51.56
C THR A 80 -7.34 -55.69 -50.23
N GLN A 81 -6.17 -56.32 -50.06
CA GLN A 81 -5.34 -56.12 -48.87
C GLN A 81 -4.86 -54.67 -48.71
N ASP A 82 -4.42 -54.03 -49.79
CA ASP A 82 -4.03 -52.61 -49.79
C ASP A 82 -5.20 -51.71 -49.34
N VAL A 83 -6.41 -51.97 -49.87
CA VAL A 83 -7.62 -51.21 -49.50
C VAL A 83 -7.96 -51.39 -48.02
N ASP A 84 -7.88 -52.61 -47.50
CA ASP A 84 -8.12 -52.88 -46.08
C ASP A 84 -7.09 -52.18 -45.19
N GLN A 85 -5.81 -52.16 -45.60
CA GLN A 85 -4.76 -51.44 -44.89
C GLN A 85 -5.01 -49.93 -44.87
N VAL A 86 -5.30 -49.32 -46.03
CA VAL A 86 -5.59 -47.89 -46.15
C VAL A 86 -6.84 -47.53 -45.35
N ALA A 87 -7.88 -48.36 -45.36
CA ALA A 87 -9.08 -48.15 -44.56
C ALA A 87 -8.77 -48.17 -43.05
N ALA A 88 -7.90 -49.08 -42.61
CA ALA A 88 -7.44 -49.14 -41.22
C ALA A 88 -6.62 -47.90 -40.83
N GLU A 89 -5.70 -47.45 -41.69
CA GLU A 89 -4.91 -46.23 -41.49
C GLU A 89 -5.79 -44.98 -41.44
N LEU A 90 -6.72 -44.83 -42.39
CA LEU A 90 -7.69 -43.73 -42.39
C LEU A 90 -8.47 -43.66 -41.08
N ASN A 91 -8.91 -44.81 -40.55
CA ASN A 91 -9.62 -44.87 -39.29
C ASN A 91 -8.74 -44.51 -38.09
N ARG A 92 -7.44 -44.85 -38.11
CA ARG A 92 -6.49 -44.42 -37.07
C ARG A 92 -6.27 -42.91 -37.12
N THR A 93 -6.02 -42.35 -38.30
CA THR A 93 -5.81 -40.92 -38.50
C THR A 93 -7.05 -40.11 -38.12
N LYS A 94 -8.27 -40.59 -38.44
CA LYS A 94 -9.52 -39.96 -38.00
C LYS A 94 -9.64 -39.89 -36.47
N ARG A 95 -9.26 -40.96 -35.76
CA ARG A 95 -9.26 -40.97 -34.28
C ARG A 95 -8.22 -40.00 -33.71
N GLN A 96 -7.02 -39.97 -34.28
CA GLN A 96 -5.97 -39.03 -33.88
C GLN A 96 -6.39 -37.57 -34.14
N LEU A 97 -7.03 -37.29 -35.27
CA LEU A 97 -7.56 -35.96 -35.59
C LEU A 97 -8.60 -35.53 -34.56
N ASN A 98 -9.55 -36.41 -34.21
CA ASN A 98 -10.56 -36.10 -33.20
C ASN A 98 -9.93 -35.86 -31.81
N SER A 99 -8.92 -36.66 -31.42
CA SER A 99 -8.20 -36.47 -30.15
C SER A 99 -7.48 -35.13 -30.10
N THR A 100 -6.72 -34.81 -31.15
CA THR A 100 -5.96 -33.55 -31.24
C THR A 100 -6.89 -32.32 -31.32
N GLN A 101 -8.04 -32.43 -31.98
CA GLN A 101 -9.07 -31.39 -31.97
C GLN A 101 -9.65 -31.15 -30.56
N ALA A 102 -9.89 -32.23 -29.80
CA ALA A 102 -10.38 -32.12 -28.42
C ALA A 102 -9.33 -31.49 -27.49
N GLU A 103 -8.05 -31.88 -27.63
CA GLU A 103 -6.94 -31.28 -26.89
C GLU A 103 -6.79 -29.79 -27.22
N LEU A 104 -6.83 -29.43 -28.51
CA LEU A 104 -6.75 -28.04 -28.95
C LEU A 104 -7.89 -27.19 -28.37
N ALA A 105 -9.10 -27.73 -28.29
CA ALA A 105 -10.23 -27.05 -27.66
C ALA A 105 -9.99 -26.81 -26.16
N ARG A 106 -9.47 -27.81 -25.43
CA ARG A 106 -9.12 -27.68 -24.00
C ARG A 106 -8.02 -26.65 -23.77
N THR A 107 -6.95 -26.71 -24.56
CA THR A 107 -5.83 -25.75 -24.44
C THR A 107 -6.28 -24.33 -24.76
N ARG A 108 -7.16 -24.14 -25.76
CA ARG A 108 -7.76 -22.83 -26.05
C ARG A 108 -8.61 -22.29 -24.88
N GLN A 109 -9.35 -23.16 -24.20
CA GLN A 109 -10.12 -22.75 -23.01
C GLN A 109 -9.19 -22.38 -21.85
N GLN A 110 -8.16 -23.18 -21.59
CA GLN A 110 -7.17 -22.89 -20.55
C GLN A 110 -6.45 -21.56 -20.81
N LEU A 111 -6.09 -21.28 -22.08
CA LEU A 111 -5.47 -20.03 -22.47
C LEU A 111 -6.38 -18.82 -22.26
N ARG A 112 -7.70 -18.96 -22.53
CA ARG A 112 -8.67 -17.90 -22.22
C ARG A 112 -8.74 -17.63 -20.72
N ASN A 113 -8.91 -18.68 -19.91
CA ASN A 113 -8.99 -18.54 -18.45
C ASN A 113 -7.70 -17.92 -17.87
N ALA A 114 -6.53 -18.32 -18.39
CA ALA A 114 -5.25 -17.76 -17.98
C ALA A 114 -5.14 -16.27 -18.30
N ARG A 115 -5.59 -15.84 -19.49
CA ARG A 115 -5.63 -14.42 -19.87
C ARG A 115 -6.54 -13.60 -18.98
N GLU A 116 -7.74 -14.09 -18.67
CA GLU A 116 -8.67 -13.43 -17.75
C GLU A 116 -8.07 -13.29 -16.34
N ASN A 117 -7.38 -14.32 -15.86
CA ASN A 117 -6.69 -14.27 -14.57
C ASN A 117 -5.53 -13.27 -14.56
N ILE A 118 -4.76 -13.17 -15.65
CA ILE A 118 -3.69 -12.17 -15.79
C ILE A 118 -4.28 -10.77 -15.68
N THR A 119 -5.33 -10.45 -16.44
CA THR A 119 -5.98 -9.13 -16.38
C THR A 119 -6.51 -8.82 -14.98
N ARG A 120 -7.10 -9.80 -14.28
CA ARG A 120 -7.54 -9.62 -12.88
C ARG A 120 -6.36 -9.32 -11.95
N LEU A 121 -5.25 -10.02 -12.10
CA LEU A 121 -4.05 -9.83 -11.28
C LEU A 121 -3.39 -8.47 -11.57
N GLU A 122 -3.34 -8.05 -12.83
CA GLU A 122 -2.82 -6.73 -13.23
C GLU A 122 -3.62 -5.60 -12.57
N ASN A 123 -4.96 -5.68 -12.62
CA ASN A 123 -5.81 -4.71 -11.94
C ASN A 123 -5.60 -4.70 -10.42
N ARG A 124 -5.45 -5.89 -9.80
CA ARG A 124 -5.21 -5.99 -8.36
C ARG A 124 -3.84 -5.43 -7.97
N VAL A 125 -2.83 -5.61 -8.82
CA VAL A 125 -1.50 -5.02 -8.60
C VAL A 125 -1.57 -3.49 -8.63
N GLU A 126 -2.35 -2.92 -9.56
CA GLU A 126 -2.48 -1.46 -9.64
C GLU A 126 -3.23 -0.88 -8.43
N GLU A 127 -4.35 -1.49 -8.03
CA GLU A 127 -5.08 -1.13 -6.81
C GLU A 127 -4.18 -1.17 -5.56
N LEU A 128 -3.36 -2.21 -5.44
CA LEU A 128 -2.44 -2.35 -4.31
C LEU A 128 -1.30 -1.31 -4.34
N LYS A 129 -0.86 -0.85 -5.52
CA LYS A 129 0.13 0.23 -5.61
C LYS A 129 -0.47 1.56 -5.14
N GLU A 130 -1.69 1.87 -5.57
CA GLU A 130 -2.41 3.08 -5.17
C GLU A 130 -2.60 3.11 -3.64
N GLN A 131 -3.12 2.03 -3.06
CA GLN A 131 -3.26 1.89 -1.59
C GLN A 131 -1.92 2.05 -0.86
N ARG A 132 -0.85 1.49 -1.43
CA ARG A 132 0.50 1.57 -0.86
C ARG A 132 1.04 2.99 -0.89
N ASP A 133 0.77 3.76 -1.94
CA ASP A 133 1.20 5.16 -2.03
C ASP A 133 0.37 6.07 -1.10
N GLU A 134 -0.94 5.85 -1.00
CA GLU A 134 -1.80 6.54 -0.03
C GLU A 134 -1.32 6.30 1.42
N LEU A 135 -1.04 5.05 1.79
CA LEU A 135 -0.53 4.72 3.12
C LEU A 135 0.83 5.37 3.41
N ARG A 136 1.68 5.55 2.39
CA ARG A 136 2.97 6.25 2.56
C ARG A 136 2.78 7.74 2.84
N GLU A 137 1.85 8.38 2.14
CA GLU A 137 1.51 9.78 2.39
C GLU A 137 0.94 9.96 3.80
N GLN A 138 0.03 9.09 4.22
CA GLN A 138 -0.51 9.10 5.59
C GLN A 138 0.60 8.93 6.64
N VAL A 139 1.52 7.99 6.44
CA VAL A 139 2.67 7.79 7.34
C VAL A 139 3.57 9.02 7.39
N SER A 140 3.82 9.68 6.25
CA SER A 140 4.60 10.92 6.21
C SER A 140 3.93 12.06 6.97
N SER A 141 2.61 12.22 6.79
CA SER A 141 1.82 13.24 7.50
C SER A 141 1.83 13.00 9.02
N LEU A 142 1.64 11.75 9.46
CA LEU A 142 1.68 11.38 10.87
C LEU A 142 3.06 11.61 11.51
N ARG A 143 4.15 11.39 10.77
CA ARG A 143 5.52 11.70 11.25
C ARG A 143 5.69 13.19 11.47
N ASN A 144 5.33 14.02 10.49
CA ASN A 144 5.41 15.47 10.62
C ASN A 144 4.58 15.99 11.81
N ARG A 145 3.36 15.45 11.99
CA ARG A 145 2.51 15.81 13.13
C ARG A 145 3.11 15.40 14.47
N ARG A 146 3.78 14.24 14.53
CA ARG A 146 4.47 13.79 15.73
C ARG A 146 5.64 14.72 16.08
N ASP A 147 6.45 15.12 15.11
CA ASP A 147 7.59 16.01 15.34
C ASP A 147 7.13 17.42 15.80
N GLU A 148 6.01 17.92 15.27
CA GLU A 148 5.36 19.16 15.72
C GLU A 148 4.86 19.07 17.17
N LEU A 149 4.24 17.94 17.54
CA LEU A 149 3.78 17.70 18.90
C LEU A 149 4.95 17.56 19.89
N GLU A 150 6.04 16.89 19.49
CA GLU A 150 7.26 16.78 20.32
C GLU A 150 7.87 18.16 20.59
N THR A 151 7.92 19.02 19.57
CA THR A 151 8.38 20.42 19.72
C THR A 151 7.46 21.20 20.66
N THR A 152 6.15 21.07 20.52
CA THR A 152 5.15 21.73 21.38
C THR A 152 5.27 21.27 22.83
N VAL A 153 5.47 19.97 23.07
CA VAL A 153 5.67 19.43 24.42
C VAL A 153 6.96 19.97 25.04
N SER A 154 8.04 20.11 24.27
CA SER A 154 9.29 20.69 24.75
C SER A 154 9.12 22.17 25.14
N ASP A 155 8.43 22.96 24.33
CA ASP A 155 8.13 24.38 24.63
C ASP A 155 7.29 24.51 25.91
N LEU A 156 6.21 23.72 26.01
CA LEU A 156 5.34 23.73 27.18
C LEU A 156 6.08 23.35 28.46
N ARG A 157 7.00 22.37 28.41
CA ARG A 157 7.85 22.03 29.56
C ARG A 157 8.72 23.19 29.98
N SER A 158 9.42 23.82 29.04
CA SER A 158 10.24 25.00 29.34
C SER A 158 9.43 26.16 29.92
N ARG A 159 8.18 26.34 29.48
CA ARG A 159 7.28 27.36 30.03
C ARG A 159 6.82 27.03 31.44
N VAL A 160 6.58 25.74 31.75
CA VAL A 160 6.27 25.30 33.10
C VAL A 160 7.45 25.57 34.03
N ASP A 161 8.67 25.19 33.64
CA ASP A 161 9.88 25.42 34.45
C ASP A 161 10.08 26.93 34.76
N THR A 162 9.87 27.79 33.76
CA THR A 162 9.92 29.26 33.96
C THR A 162 8.85 29.74 34.93
N LEU A 163 7.60 29.28 34.78
CA LEU A 163 6.50 29.68 35.66
C LEU A 163 6.70 29.19 37.10
N GLU A 164 7.28 28.01 37.30
CA GLU A 164 7.63 27.50 38.62
C GLU A 164 8.72 28.37 39.28
N SER A 165 9.73 28.81 38.51
CA SER A 165 10.74 29.75 39.00
C SER A 165 10.12 31.11 39.37
N ASP A 166 9.30 31.68 38.49
CA ASP A 166 8.63 32.95 38.74
C ASP A 166 7.72 32.90 39.98
N LEU A 167 7.04 31.76 40.18
CA LEU A 167 6.20 31.53 41.36
C LEU A 167 7.04 31.51 42.65
N SER A 168 8.17 30.80 42.64
CA SER A 168 9.09 30.75 43.79
C SER A 168 9.66 32.12 44.14
N ASP A 169 10.02 32.92 43.13
CA ASP A 169 10.50 34.29 43.32
C ASP A 169 9.41 35.20 43.88
N ALA A 170 8.17 35.07 43.38
CA ALA A 170 7.03 35.83 43.89
C ALA A 170 6.72 35.48 45.35
N GLN A 171 6.77 34.20 45.72
CA GLN A 171 6.59 33.74 47.10
C GLN A 171 7.65 34.33 48.03
N SER A 172 8.93 34.29 47.63
CA SER A 172 10.03 34.87 48.41
C SER A 172 9.86 36.38 48.62
N ARG A 173 9.38 37.10 47.60
CA ARG A 173 9.08 38.54 47.70
C ARG A 173 7.91 38.84 48.63
N ILE A 174 6.89 37.98 48.65
CA ILE A 174 5.76 38.11 49.59
C ILE A 174 6.27 37.98 51.03
N GLU A 175 7.06 36.95 51.33
CA GLU A 175 7.65 36.75 52.66
C GLU A 175 8.51 37.94 53.10
N GLU A 176 9.31 38.50 52.19
CA GLU A 176 10.12 39.69 52.46
C GLU A 176 9.25 40.92 52.79
N VAL A 177 8.16 41.13 52.04
CA VAL A 177 7.23 42.24 52.26
C VAL A 177 6.47 42.07 53.58
N GLU A 178 6.03 40.86 53.90
CA GLU A 178 5.37 40.54 55.18
C GLU A 178 6.29 40.81 56.37
N SER A 179 7.56 40.41 56.28
CA SER A 179 8.58 40.69 57.29
C SER A 179 8.81 42.20 57.48
N LYS A 180 8.95 42.94 56.36
CA LYS A 180 9.07 44.41 56.40
C LYS A 180 7.83 45.07 57.01
N LEU A 181 6.64 44.57 56.72
CA LEU A 181 5.39 45.08 57.30
C LEU A 181 5.36 44.87 58.82
N ALA A 182 5.78 43.69 59.29
CA ALA A 182 5.87 43.39 60.72
C ALA A 182 6.86 44.32 61.44
N ASP A 183 8.06 44.55 60.89
CA ASP A 183 9.04 45.51 61.45
C ASP A 183 8.46 46.93 61.52
N ARG A 184 7.78 47.36 60.46
CA ARG A 184 7.16 48.69 60.40
C ARG A 184 6.05 48.86 61.44
N ASN A 185 5.19 47.85 61.63
CA ASN A 185 4.17 47.87 62.67
C ASN A 185 4.80 47.94 64.07
N ALA A 186 5.82 47.11 64.36
CA ALA A 186 6.53 47.17 65.64
C ALA A 186 7.27 48.51 65.87
N ARG A 187 7.67 49.21 64.81
CA ARG A 187 8.23 50.57 64.91
C ARG A 187 7.14 51.60 65.17
N ILE A 188 5.96 51.47 64.58
CA ILE A 188 4.80 52.33 64.85
C ILE A 188 4.42 52.22 66.33
N ASP A 189 4.24 51.01 66.86
CA ASP A 189 3.88 50.78 68.26
C ASP A 189 4.88 51.44 69.23
N ARG A 190 6.18 51.32 68.94
CA ARG A 190 7.25 51.98 69.72
C ARG A 190 7.16 53.51 69.66
N LEU A 191 6.91 54.07 68.47
CA LEU A 191 6.76 55.52 68.31
C LEU A 191 5.52 56.04 69.03
N GLU A 192 4.40 55.32 68.99
CA GLU A 192 3.17 55.67 69.71
C GLU A 192 3.38 55.66 71.23
N SER A 193 4.11 54.67 71.75
CA SER A 193 4.51 54.62 73.16
C SER A 193 5.39 55.80 73.55
N ASN A 194 6.42 56.12 72.75
CA ASN A 194 7.29 57.28 72.97
C ASN A 194 6.50 58.61 72.96
N VAL A 195 5.57 58.77 72.02
CA VAL A 195 4.70 59.96 71.95
C VAL A 195 3.86 60.08 73.23
N THR A 196 3.33 58.98 73.74
CA THR A 196 2.55 58.96 74.99
C THR A 196 3.42 59.35 76.18
N GLN A 197 4.64 58.82 76.27
CA GLN A 197 5.60 59.19 77.32
C GLN A 197 5.95 60.68 77.27
N LEU A 198 6.30 61.20 76.08
CA LEU A 198 6.66 62.61 75.91
C LEU A 198 5.49 63.55 76.26
N ARG A 199 4.25 63.16 75.97
CA ARG A 199 3.05 63.91 76.39
C ARG A 199 2.94 63.97 77.92
N ASN A 200 3.11 62.84 78.60
CA ASN A 200 3.08 62.81 80.07
C ASN A 200 4.21 63.63 80.69
N GLU A 201 5.42 63.58 80.12
CA GLU A 201 6.55 64.40 80.56
C GLU A 201 6.26 65.90 80.36
N LEU A 202 5.65 66.28 79.24
CA LEU A 202 5.24 67.66 78.97
C LEU A 202 4.22 68.14 80.02
N ASP A 203 3.17 67.36 80.29
CA ASP A 203 2.14 67.71 81.29
C ASP A 203 2.74 67.89 82.70
N GLN A 204 3.73 67.07 83.08
CA GLN A 204 4.46 67.22 84.33
C GLN A 204 5.31 68.50 84.37
N LYS A 205 5.98 68.83 83.27
CA LYS A 205 6.77 70.06 83.16
C LYS A 205 5.88 71.29 83.23
N ASP A 206 4.74 71.28 82.53
CA ASP A 206 3.77 72.38 82.58
C ASP A 206 3.21 72.57 84.00
N SER A 207 2.90 71.48 84.71
CA SER A 207 2.47 71.54 86.11
C SER A 207 3.56 72.15 87.02
N ARG A 208 4.83 71.77 86.81
CA ARG A 208 5.96 72.32 87.55
C ARG A 208 6.21 73.80 87.24
N VAL A 209 6.02 74.22 86.00
CA VAL A 209 6.10 75.63 85.61
C VAL A 209 5.04 76.44 86.36
N ASN A 210 3.79 75.97 86.38
CA ASN A 210 2.72 76.65 87.12
C ASN A 210 3.02 76.74 88.63
N GLU A 211 3.51 75.66 89.24
CA GLU A 211 3.91 75.65 90.66
C GLU A 211 5.03 76.66 90.95
N LEU A 212 6.05 76.71 90.09
CA LEU A 212 7.15 77.67 90.21
C LEU A 212 6.68 79.10 90.00
N GLN A 213 5.72 79.34 89.10
CA GLN A 213 5.12 80.67 88.91
C GLN A 213 4.40 81.13 90.17
N THR A 214 3.59 80.28 90.81
CA THR A 214 2.94 80.62 92.09
C THR A 214 3.96 80.89 93.20
N GLN A 215 5.03 80.10 93.29
CA GLN A 215 6.11 80.35 94.27
C GLN A 215 6.82 81.70 94.03
N VAL A 216 7.02 82.08 92.76
CA VAL A 216 7.59 83.39 92.42
C VAL A 216 6.65 84.51 92.87
N GLU A 217 5.36 84.42 92.59
CA GLU A 217 4.36 85.42 93.03
C GLU A 217 4.29 85.55 94.56
N GLU A 218 4.36 84.43 95.30
CA GLU A 218 4.40 84.42 96.76
C GLU A 218 5.67 85.10 97.31
N LEU A 219 6.83 84.78 96.74
CA LEU A 219 8.10 85.40 97.12
C LEU A 219 8.13 86.89 96.79
N GLU A 220 7.57 87.32 95.66
CA GLU A 220 7.43 88.73 95.31
C GLU A 220 6.56 89.46 96.35
N SER A 221 5.43 88.88 96.77
CA SER A 221 4.58 89.46 97.82
C SER A 221 5.26 89.51 99.20
N GLU A 222 6.06 88.50 99.53
CA GLU A 222 6.87 88.50 100.76
C GLU A 222 7.94 89.60 100.71
N VAL A 223 8.61 89.78 99.57
CA VAL A 223 9.56 90.87 99.36
C VAL A 223 8.89 92.23 99.54
N ASP A 224 7.72 92.48 98.94
CA ASP A 224 6.97 93.73 99.10
C ASP A 224 6.58 93.99 100.57
N THR A 225 6.18 92.94 101.28
CA THR A 225 5.85 92.99 102.71
C THR A 225 7.08 93.34 103.54
N LEU A 226 8.22 92.70 103.27
CA LEU A 226 9.48 92.97 103.95
C LEU A 226 9.98 94.38 103.66
N GLN A 227 9.87 94.86 102.42
CA GLN A 227 10.20 96.24 102.05
C GLN A 227 9.33 97.25 102.81
N SER A 228 8.02 96.99 102.91
CA SER A 228 7.11 97.84 103.69
C SER A 228 7.48 97.87 105.18
N ARG A 229 7.85 96.72 105.75
CA ARG A 229 8.32 96.62 107.15
C ARG A 229 9.64 97.35 107.38
N VAL A 230 10.57 97.29 106.41
CA VAL A 230 11.83 98.05 106.46
C VAL A 230 11.51 99.54 106.47
N ALA A 231 10.67 100.02 105.56
CA ALA A 231 10.26 101.43 105.53
C ALA A 231 9.57 101.89 106.83
N GLU A 232 8.72 101.05 107.44
CA GLU A 232 8.11 101.33 108.76
C GLU A 232 9.17 101.39 109.88
N ARG A 233 10.15 100.48 109.84
CA ARG A 233 11.27 100.50 110.80
C ARG A 233 12.11 101.75 110.62
N ASP A 234 12.44 102.14 109.40
CA ASP A 234 13.21 103.34 109.09
C ASP A 234 12.48 104.59 109.61
N SER A 235 11.18 104.74 109.30
CA SER A 235 10.39 105.86 109.83
C SER A 235 10.30 105.90 111.37
N ARG A 236 10.26 104.73 112.02
CA ARG A 236 10.33 104.65 113.48
C ARG A 236 11.69 105.03 114.03
N ILE A 237 12.78 104.68 113.33
CA ILE A 237 14.13 105.11 113.67
C ILE A 237 14.19 106.64 113.58
N ASP A 238 13.76 107.22 112.46
CA ASP A 238 13.71 108.68 112.27
C ASP A 238 12.93 109.37 113.42
N THR A 239 11.75 108.83 113.78
CA THR A 239 10.94 109.38 114.88
C THR A 239 11.65 109.27 116.22
N LEU A 240 12.30 108.14 116.50
CA LEU A 240 13.07 107.95 117.74
C LEU A 240 14.30 108.86 117.78
N GLU A 241 14.95 109.12 116.64
CA GLU A 241 16.04 110.08 116.49
C GLU A 241 15.55 111.51 116.74
N ASP A 242 14.40 111.92 116.18
CA ASP A 242 13.75 113.21 116.44
C ASP A 242 13.35 113.39 117.91
N ASP A 243 12.75 112.36 118.53
CA ASP A 243 12.40 112.35 119.96
C ASP A 243 13.67 112.48 120.83
N LEU A 244 14.75 111.80 120.46
CA LEU A 244 16.04 111.87 121.14
C LEU A 244 16.65 113.29 121.02
N GLY A 245 16.64 113.88 119.83
CA GLY A 245 17.07 115.27 119.62
C GLY A 245 16.24 116.27 120.43
N THR A 246 14.93 116.06 120.52
CA THR A 246 14.02 116.88 121.34
C THR A 246 14.35 116.75 122.85
N LEU A 247 14.59 115.53 123.34
CA LEU A 247 14.99 115.27 124.72
C LEU A 247 16.37 115.85 125.08
N CYS A 248 17.33 115.78 124.16
CA CYS A 248 18.67 116.35 124.32
C CYS A 248 18.66 117.89 124.28
N SER A 249 17.67 118.50 123.61
CA SER A 249 17.44 119.95 123.62
C SER A 249 16.88 120.49 124.95
N GLN A 250 16.41 119.63 125.87
CA GLN A 250 15.88 120.05 127.17
C GLN A 250 17.02 120.48 128.13
N PRO A 251 16.86 121.57 128.90
CA PRO A 251 17.95 122.17 129.70
C PRO A 251 18.58 121.23 130.73
N GLU A 252 17.80 120.28 131.24
CA GLU A 252 18.21 119.33 132.29
C GLU A 252 19.17 118.24 131.77
N ASN A 253 19.29 118.07 130.44
CA ASN A 253 20.01 116.97 129.81
C ASN A 253 21.26 117.38 129.00
N GLN A 254 21.53 118.68 128.81
CA GLN A 254 22.59 119.20 127.92
C GLN A 254 24.04 118.79 128.27
N ASN A 255 24.29 118.24 129.47
CA ASN A 255 25.62 117.80 129.92
C ASN A 255 25.77 116.27 130.04
N LYS A 256 24.82 115.48 129.50
CA LYS A 256 24.90 114.02 129.51
C LYS A 256 25.62 113.51 128.25
N THR A 257 26.58 112.61 128.45
CA THR A 257 27.40 111.98 127.38
C THR A 257 26.58 111.29 126.29
N THR A 258 25.35 110.84 126.58
CA THR A 258 24.46 110.23 125.58
C THR A 258 23.88 111.21 124.55
N CYS A 259 24.08 112.51 124.72
CA CYS A 259 23.61 113.57 123.81
C CYS A 259 24.76 114.24 123.02
N GLU A 260 25.95 113.65 122.99
CA GLU A 260 27.12 114.28 122.34
C GLU A 260 27.02 114.34 120.81
N ASP A 261 26.16 113.51 120.20
CA ASP A 261 26.00 113.38 118.75
C ASP A 261 24.61 113.81 118.21
N TYR A 262 23.72 114.37 119.07
CA TYR A 262 22.32 114.72 118.74
C TYR A 262 21.93 116.13 119.18
#